data_AF-A0A415R9X6-F1
#
_entry.id   AF-A0A415R9X6-F1
#
_cell.length_a   1.000
_cell.length_b   1.000
_cell.length_c   1.000
_cell.angle_alpha   90.00
_cell.angle_beta   90.00
_cell.angle_gamma   90.00
#
_symmetry.space_group_name_H-M   'P 1'
#
loop_
_entity.id
_entity.type
_entity.pdbx_description
1 polymer ?
#
loop_
_entity_poly.entity_id
_entity_poly.type
_entity_poly.pdbx_seq_one_letter_code
_entity_poly.pdbx_strand_id
1 'polypeptide(L)'
;MERKQERKQQRKQLLLFSSVAGFLAACFVVGLVFLGGRLSGSSAANRLLTPPTPLEQAQQDYAGVTITYTFGDKSETLTGDRIVSWLQEDDTAASGVSFDQPQVKAFIKELADKYDTAYTVRKFHTSTGQDIEISQGDYGWRIDQEQEMTHLLELLAAKESTTCEPVYAQTAAVHAKEDWGTTYIEASLSAQQLWLYKDGKCILESYFVSGNPTQGYATPKGIYGLTYKTRDAMLSGQGYDSKVKYWMPFNRNVGLHDAPWRKTFGGQIYKRSGSHGCLNLPPANAAAIYKNVDKNTPVIVY
;
A
#
# COMPACT_ATOMS: atom_id res chain seq x y z
N MET A 1 -1.76 -24.65 -45.69
CA MET A 1 -3.03 -24.04 -45.25
C MET A 1 -2.89 -22.56 -44.86
N GLU A 2 -1.69 -21.97 -44.87
CA GLU A 2 -1.48 -20.53 -44.55
C GLU A 2 -1.87 -19.54 -45.65
N ARG A 3 -1.88 -19.93 -46.94
CA ARG A 3 -2.20 -19.00 -48.05
C ARG A 3 -3.69 -18.63 -48.19
N LYS A 4 -4.57 -19.17 -47.33
CA LYS A 4 -6.01 -18.81 -47.27
C LYS A 4 -6.35 -17.86 -46.12
N GLN A 5 -5.46 -17.62 -45.17
CA GLN A 5 -5.69 -16.65 -44.07
C GLN A 5 -5.27 -15.22 -44.42
N GLU A 6 -4.21 -15.01 -45.20
CA GLU A 6 -3.76 -13.65 -45.61
C GLU A 6 -4.78 -12.92 -46.51
N ARG A 7 -5.53 -13.64 -47.36
CA ARG A 7 -6.54 -13.03 -48.25
C ARG A 7 -7.81 -12.57 -47.53
N LYS A 8 -8.03 -12.97 -46.28
CA LYS A 8 -9.14 -12.47 -45.45
C LYS A 8 -8.78 -11.19 -44.68
N GLN A 9 -7.49 -10.91 -44.49
CA GLN A 9 -7.02 -9.73 -43.74
C GLN A 9 -6.87 -8.49 -44.63
N GLN A 10 -6.53 -8.66 -45.92
CA GLN A 10 -6.48 -7.55 -46.89
C GLN A 10 -7.87 -7.04 -47.35
N ARG A 11 -8.96 -7.76 -47.09
CA ARG A 11 -10.33 -7.31 -47.45
C ARG A 11 -11.03 -6.47 -46.38
N LYS A 12 -10.43 -6.28 -45.20
CA LYS A 12 -10.97 -5.41 -44.14
C LYS A 12 -10.37 -4.00 -44.10
N GLN A 13 -9.34 -3.70 -44.89
CA GLN A 13 -8.76 -2.35 -45.02
C GLN A 13 -9.33 -1.54 -46.20
N LEU A 14 -10.29 -2.05 -46.96
CA LEU A 14 -10.79 -1.42 -48.18
C LEU A 14 -12.27 -0.97 -48.12
N LEU A 15 -12.80 -0.66 -46.93
CA LEU A 15 -14.22 -0.33 -46.76
C LEU A 15 -14.52 0.90 -45.89
N LEU A 16 -13.56 1.80 -45.66
CA LEU A 16 -13.79 3.05 -44.91
C LEU A 16 -13.34 4.34 -45.62
N PHE A 17 -13.20 4.30 -46.94
CA PHE A 17 -13.07 5.51 -47.78
C PHE A 17 -14.30 5.64 -48.69
N SER A 18 -15.35 6.32 -48.21
CA SER A 18 -16.35 6.98 -49.06
C SER A 18 -17.21 7.95 -48.26
N SER A 19 -17.46 9.13 -48.83
CA SER A 19 -18.14 10.32 -48.28
C SER A 19 -17.22 11.13 -47.35
N VAL A 20 -16.83 12.37 -47.67
CA VAL A 20 -17.66 13.50 -48.12
C VAL A 20 -16.89 14.34 -49.15
N ALA A 21 -17.53 14.64 -50.27
CA ALA A 21 -17.11 15.65 -51.23
C ALA A 21 -18.07 16.84 -51.14
N GLY A 22 -17.53 18.05 -51.21
CA GLY A 22 -18.28 19.25 -51.58
C GLY A 22 -18.07 20.43 -50.65
N PHE A 23 -17.17 21.36 -50.99
CA PHE A 23 -17.54 22.75 -51.26
C PHE A 23 -16.40 23.52 -51.94
N LEU A 24 -16.66 23.86 -53.21
CA LEU A 24 -16.26 25.00 -54.03
C LEU A 24 -14.98 25.80 -53.72
N ALA A 25 -14.11 25.81 -54.72
CA ALA A 25 -13.10 26.80 -55.00
C ALA A 25 -13.71 28.15 -55.43
N ALA A 26 -13.10 29.25 -55.01
CA ALA A 26 -13.17 30.54 -55.70
C ALA A 26 -11.76 31.17 -55.71
N CYS A 27 -11.15 31.18 -56.89
CA CYS A 27 -9.95 31.94 -57.20
C CYS A 27 -10.31 33.43 -57.29
N PHE A 28 -9.48 34.29 -56.71
CA PHE A 28 -9.33 35.67 -57.17
C PHE A 28 -7.84 35.99 -57.29
N VAL A 29 -7.41 36.24 -58.51
CA VAL A 29 -6.13 36.86 -58.86
C VAL A 29 -6.38 38.36 -59.02
N VAL A 30 -5.32 39.14 -58.79
CA VAL A 30 -4.99 40.48 -59.33
C VAL A 30 -4.87 41.55 -58.25
N GLY A 31 -3.67 42.15 -58.17
CA GLY A 31 -3.50 43.49 -57.62
C GLY A 31 -2.14 43.80 -57.02
N LEU A 32 -1.05 43.67 -57.78
CA LEU A 32 0.19 44.39 -57.46
C LEU A 32 -0.03 45.87 -57.83
N VAL A 33 -0.13 46.75 -56.83
CA VAL A 33 0.09 48.19 -57.00
C VAL A 33 1.00 48.67 -55.89
N PHE A 34 2.24 48.97 -56.26
CA PHE A 34 3.15 49.83 -55.50
C PHE A 34 2.54 51.23 -55.41
N LEU A 35 2.35 51.77 -54.20
CA LEU A 35 2.39 53.21 -53.98
C LEU A 35 3.02 53.47 -52.61
N GLY A 36 4.10 54.25 -52.61
CA GLY A 36 4.92 54.54 -51.44
C GLY A 36 4.15 55.28 -50.36
N GLY A 37 4.32 54.82 -49.12
CA GLY A 37 3.95 55.53 -47.91
C GLY A 37 5.06 55.34 -46.89
N ARG A 38 5.85 56.39 -46.65
CA ARG A 38 6.69 56.51 -45.46
C ARG A 38 5.76 56.40 -44.24
N LEU A 39 5.86 55.30 -43.51
CA LEU A 39 5.41 55.24 -42.12
C LEU A 39 6.66 55.12 -41.25
N SER A 40 6.92 56.24 -40.59
CA SER A 40 7.66 56.41 -39.35
C SER A 40 7.76 55.13 -38.54
N GLY A 41 8.98 54.80 -38.13
CA GLY A 41 9.29 53.61 -37.33
C GLY A 41 8.37 53.47 -36.12
N SER A 42 7.63 52.37 -36.09
CA SER A 42 7.36 51.71 -34.82
C SER A 42 8.57 50.83 -34.55
N SER A 43 9.34 51.16 -33.52
CA SER A 43 10.23 50.20 -32.92
C SER A 43 9.39 48.98 -32.53
N ALA A 44 9.48 47.92 -33.34
CA ALA A 44 9.28 46.58 -32.81
C ALA A 44 10.32 46.47 -31.70
N ALA A 45 9.88 46.72 -30.48
CA ALA A 45 10.68 46.49 -29.30
C ALA A 45 11.07 45.02 -29.36
N ASN A 46 12.29 44.78 -29.80
CA ASN A 46 13.01 43.55 -29.54
C ASN A 46 13.12 43.50 -28.01
N ARG A 47 12.06 43.04 -27.34
CA ARG A 47 12.15 42.54 -25.98
C ARG A 47 13.07 41.34 -26.13
N LEU A 48 14.36 41.59 -25.92
CA LEU A 48 15.30 40.56 -25.56
C LEU A 48 14.67 39.88 -24.35
N LEU A 49 14.02 38.73 -24.59
CA LEU A 49 13.58 37.86 -23.51
C LEU A 49 14.86 37.53 -22.76
N THR A 50 14.99 38.09 -21.56
CA THR A 50 16.03 37.65 -20.64
C THR A 50 15.88 36.13 -20.52
N PRO A 51 16.96 35.36 -20.64
CA PRO A 51 16.88 33.92 -20.47
C PRO A 51 16.26 33.62 -19.09
N PRO A 52 15.41 32.57 -18.98
CA PRO A 52 14.75 32.27 -17.73
C PRO A 52 15.78 32.02 -16.63
N THR A 53 15.46 32.44 -15.40
CA THR A 53 16.26 32.05 -14.24
C THR A 53 16.24 30.52 -14.08
N PRO A 54 17.20 29.92 -13.36
CA PRO A 54 17.17 28.49 -13.07
C PRO A 54 15.84 28.05 -12.43
N LEU A 55 15.28 28.88 -11.54
CA LEU A 55 13.96 28.64 -10.94
C LEU A 55 12.85 28.68 -11.99
N GLU A 56 12.78 29.72 -12.84
CA GLU A 56 11.75 29.81 -13.90
C GLU A 56 11.81 28.63 -14.87
N GLN A 57 13.03 28.17 -15.22
CA GLN A 57 13.21 26.99 -16.06
C GLN A 57 12.72 25.72 -15.35
N ALA A 58 13.08 25.54 -14.07
CA ALA A 58 12.59 24.40 -13.29
C ALA A 58 11.06 24.40 -13.18
N GLN A 59 10.45 25.57 -12.94
CA GLN A 59 8.99 25.71 -12.88
C GLN A 59 8.33 25.28 -14.19
N GLN A 60 8.90 25.64 -15.34
CA GLN A 60 8.41 25.20 -16.65
C GLN A 60 8.56 23.69 -16.86
N ASP A 61 9.70 23.12 -16.46
CA ASP A 61 9.97 21.68 -16.56
C ASP A 61 8.97 20.84 -15.75
N TYR A 62 8.57 21.31 -14.57
CA TYR A 62 7.68 20.59 -13.66
C TYR A 62 6.18 20.90 -13.85
N ALA A 63 5.81 21.97 -14.56
CA ALA A 63 4.41 22.41 -14.69
C ALA A 63 3.48 21.31 -15.26
N GLY A 64 3.99 20.44 -16.14
CA GLY A 64 3.25 19.34 -16.73
C GLY A 64 3.43 17.98 -16.03
N VAL A 65 4.29 17.89 -15.02
CA VAL A 65 4.64 16.62 -14.35
C VAL A 65 3.56 16.25 -13.34
N THR A 66 3.21 14.96 -13.32
CA THR A 66 2.25 14.41 -12.35
C THR A 66 2.74 13.10 -11.79
N ILE A 67 2.69 12.94 -10.47
CA ILE A 67 2.97 11.67 -9.80
C ILE A 67 1.65 11.15 -9.20
N THR A 68 1.15 10.03 -9.73
CA THR A 68 -0.09 9.41 -9.24
C THR A 68 0.23 8.26 -8.30
N TYR A 69 -0.09 8.41 -7.03
CA TYR A 69 -0.04 7.37 -6.02
C TYR A 69 -1.27 6.48 -6.08
N THR A 70 -1.07 5.18 -6.00
CA THR A 70 -2.13 4.16 -5.96
C THR A 70 -2.19 3.48 -4.60
N PHE A 71 -3.42 3.20 -4.15
CA PHE A 71 -3.75 2.58 -2.86
C PHE A 71 -4.87 1.55 -3.09
N GLY A 72 -4.59 0.50 -3.85
CA GLY A 72 -5.60 -0.36 -4.44
C GLY A 72 -6.47 0.40 -5.43
N ASP A 73 -7.78 0.42 -5.21
CA ASP A 73 -8.75 1.09 -6.12
C ASP A 73 -8.79 2.61 -5.95
N LYS A 74 -8.05 3.18 -4.99
CA LYS A 74 -7.97 4.62 -4.75
C LYS A 74 -6.66 5.17 -5.31
N SER A 75 -6.67 6.45 -5.67
CA SER A 75 -5.47 7.15 -6.11
C SER A 75 -5.42 8.59 -5.60
N GLU A 76 -4.22 9.12 -5.42
CA GLU A 76 -3.95 10.53 -5.16
C GLU A 76 -2.95 11.04 -6.20
N THR A 77 -3.17 12.22 -6.75
CA THR A 77 -2.27 12.79 -7.76
C THR A 77 -1.59 14.03 -7.21
N LEU A 78 -0.26 13.97 -7.15
CA LEU A 78 0.59 15.12 -6.96
C LEU A 78 0.75 15.84 -8.31
N THR A 79 0.19 17.04 -8.39
CA THR A 79 0.13 17.84 -9.63
C THR A 79 1.34 18.75 -9.81
N GLY A 80 1.60 19.16 -11.05
CA GLY A 80 2.65 20.13 -11.40
C GLY A 80 2.58 21.41 -10.57
N ASP A 81 1.39 21.99 -10.39
CA ASP A 81 1.20 23.20 -9.56
C ASP A 81 1.73 23.02 -8.12
N ARG A 82 1.50 21.84 -7.51
CA ARG A 82 1.96 21.55 -6.16
C ARG A 82 3.47 21.29 -6.14
N ILE A 83 4.00 20.56 -7.12
CA ILE A 83 5.45 20.32 -7.26
C ILE A 83 6.19 21.65 -7.44
N VAL A 84 5.67 22.52 -8.31
CA VAL A 84 6.22 23.85 -8.60
C VAL A 84 6.25 24.72 -7.34
N SER A 85 5.23 24.64 -6.48
CA SER A 85 5.17 25.37 -5.21
C SER A 85 6.26 24.97 -4.20
N TRP A 86 6.93 23.84 -4.42
CA TRP A 86 8.01 23.34 -3.56
C TRP A 86 9.40 23.78 -4.03
N LEU A 87 9.53 24.34 -5.24
CA LEU A 87 10.82 24.75 -5.77
C LEU A 87 11.29 26.03 -5.08
N GLN A 88 12.56 26.05 -4.69
CA GLN A 88 13.23 27.20 -4.11
C GLN A 88 14.63 27.39 -4.73
N GLU A 89 15.10 28.62 -4.75
CA GLU A 89 16.48 28.91 -5.16
C GLU A 89 17.47 28.31 -4.16
N ASP A 90 18.55 27.73 -4.67
CA ASP A 90 19.58 27.08 -3.87
C ASP A 90 20.95 27.19 -4.56
N ASP A 91 21.74 28.17 -4.13
CA ASP A 91 23.08 28.44 -4.67
C ASP A 91 24.08 27.30 -4.43
N THR A 92 23.76 26.36 -3.53
CA THR A 92 24.61 25.19 -3.26
C THR A 92 24.29 24.01 -4.18
N ALA A 93 23.11 23.98 -4.79
CA ALA A 93 22.71 22.97 -5.74
C ALA A 93 23.33 23.25 -7.12
N ALA A 94 23.80 22.20 -7.82
CA ALA A 94 24.36 22.35 -9.16
C ALA A 94 23.36 22.94 -10.18
N SER A 95 22.06 22.76 -9.95
CA SER A 95 20.96 23.33 -10.73
C SER A 95 20.58 24.77 -10.33
N GLY A 96 21.10 25.29 -9.21
CA GLY A 96 20.63 26.56 -8.62
C GLY A 96 19.24 26.50 -7.99
N VAL A 97 18.64 25.31 -7.90
CA VAL A 97 17.26 25.07 -7.44
C VAL A 97 17.20 23.76 -6.67
N SER A 98 16.47 23.75 -5.55
CA SER A 98 16.15 22.54 -4.78
C SER A 98 14.67 22.48 -4.41
N PHE A 99 14.22 21.33 -3.89
CA PHE A 99 12.89 21.17 -3.33
C PHE A 99 12.89 21.49 -1.83
N ASP A 100 11.88 22.23 -1.39
CA ASP A 100 11.54 22.46 0.01
C ASP A 100 11.19 21.13 0.71
N GLN A 101 12.19 20.57 1.38
CA GLN A 101 12.13 19.28 2.06
C GLN A 101 10.97 19.19 3.08
N PRO A 102 10.74 20.22 3.94
CA PRO A 102 9.52 20.29 4.76
C PRO A 102 8.20 20.09 4.01
N GLN A 103 8.02 20.69 2.83
CA GLN A 103 6.78 20.54 2.05
C GLN A 103 6.62 19.14 1.45
N VAL A 104 7.71 18.56 0.93
CA VAL A 104 7.74 17.17 0.45
C VAL A 104 7.36 16.21 1.58
N LYS A 105 7.97 16.39 2.77
CA LYS A 105 7.67 15.59 3.97
C LYS A 105 6.21 15.77 4.42
N ALA A 106 5.67 16.99 4.36
CA ALA A 106 4.28 17.25 4.71
C ALA A 106 3.31 16.50 3.79
N PHE A 107 3.58 16.46 2.48
CA PHE A 107 2.78 15.68 1.55
C PHE A 107 2.80 14.17 1.84
N ILE A 108 3.97 13.61 2.10
CA ILE A 108 4.10 12.18 2.47
C ILE A 108 3.36 11.90 3.77
N LYS A 109 3.42 12.82 4.74
CA LYS A 109 2.66 12.72 5.98
C LYS A 109 1.15 12.76 5.71
N GLU A 110 0.66 13.62 4.81
CA GLU A 110 -0.76 13.65 4.43
C GLU A 110 -1.22 12.30 3.85
N LEU A 111 -0.39 11.68 3.00
CA LEU A 111 -0.66 10.33 2.48
C LEU A 111 -0.71 9.32 3.62
N ALA A 112 0.27 9.32 4.52
CA ALA A 112 0.32 8.41 5.66
C ALA A 112 -0.90 8.59 6.58
N ASP A 113 -1.26 9.82 6.94
CA ASP A 113 -2.42 10.13 7.79
C ASP A 113 -3.74 9.62 7.18
N LYS A 114 -3.84 9.57 5.84
CA LYS A 114 -5.05 9.17 5.11
C LYS A 114 -5.11 7.67 4.83
N TYR A 115 -3.98 7.02 4.61
CA TYR A 115 -3.92 5.65 4.07
C TYR A 115 -3.26 4.63 5.00
N ASP A 116 -2.54 5.05 6.04
CA ASP A 116 -2.03 4.12 7.04
C ASP A 116 -3.20 3.49 7.79
N THR A 117 -3.17 2.16 7.89
CA THR A 117 -4.15 1.39 8.64
C THR A 117 -3.56 0.75 9.90
N ALA A 118 -2.22 0.66 9.98
CA ALA A 118 -1.53 0.23 11.18
C ALA A 118 -1.84 1.14 12.37
N TYR A 119 -2.02 0.57 13.56
CA TYR A 119 -2.34 1.28 14.81
C TYR A 119 -3.68 2.06 14.81
N THR A 120 -4.56 1.80 13.84
CA THR A 120 -5.90 2.39 13.79
C THR A 120 -6.94 1.48 14.45
N VAL A 121 -8.08 2.06 14.87
CA VAL A 121 -9.21 1.28 15.41
C VAL A 121 -9.95 0.59 14.28
N ARG A 122 -10.20 -0.72 14.44
CA ARG A 122 -10.87 -1.55 13.42
C ARG A 122 -12.15 -2.16 13.97
N LYS A 123 -13.21 -2.13 13.16
CA LYS A 123 -14.46 -2.84 13.43
C LYS A 123 -14.37 -4.25 12.86
N PHE A 124 -14.68 -5.25 13.68
CA PHE A 124 -14.59 -6.65 13.29
C PHE A 124 -15.88 -7.38 13.65
N HIS A 125 -16.43 -8.12 12.68
CA HIS A 125 -17.57 -9.01 12.89
C HIS A 125 -17.05 -10.40 13.22
N THR A 126 -17.28 -10.87 14.45
CA THR A 126 -16.73 -12.13 14.94
C THR A 126 -17.45 -13.34 14.38
N SER A 127 -16.76 -14.48 14.38
CA SER A 127 -17.32 -15.80 14.11
C SER A 127 -18.46 -16.18 15.06
N THR A 128 -18.52 -15.54 16.24
CA THR A 128 -19.61 -15.72 17.22
C THR A 128 -20.78 -14.75 17.01
N GLY A 129 -20.76 -13.95 15.93
CA GLY A 129 -21.86 -13.05 15.54
C GLY A 129 -21.90 -11.72 16.28
N GLN A 130 -20.78 -11.23 16.79
CA GLN A 130 -20.69 -9.95 17.50
C GLN A 130 -19.89 -8.93 16.70
N ASP A 131 -20.33 -7.67 16.67
CA ASP A 131 -19.52 -6.57 16.19
C ASP A 131 -18.70 -5.99 17.34
N ILE A 132 -17.38 -5.94 17.17
CA ILE A 132 -16.43 -5.43 18.16
C ILE A 132 -15.51 -4.36 17.55
N GLU A 133 -14.93 -3.53 18.42
CA GLU A 133 -13.86 -2.61 18.07
C GLU A 133 -12.53 -3.11 18.65
N ILE A 134 -11.51 -3.16 17.78
CA ILE A 134 -10.15 -3.56 18.12
C ILE A 134 -9.25 -2.35 17.90
N SER A 135 -8.71 -1.82 18.99
CA SER A 135 -7.84 -0.62 18.99
C SER A 135 -6.36 -0.95 19.24
N GLN A 136 -6.03 -2.23 19.39
CA GLN A 136 -4.68 -2.71 19.71
C GLN A 136 -4.11 -3.51 18.55
N GLY A 137 -2.79 -3.65 18.56
CA GLY A 137 -2.04 -4.33 17.51
C GLY A 137 -1.38 -3.35 16.55
N ASP A 138 -0.48 -3.89 15.74
CA ASP A 138 0.35 -3.15 14.81
C ASP A 138 0.04 -3.46 13.34
N TYR A 139 -0.82 -4.44 13.05
CA TYR A 139 -1.10 -4.86 11.68
C TYR A 139 -1.75 -3.77 10.83
N GLY A 140 -1.29 -3.64 9.59
CA GLY A 140 -1.84 -2.73 8.59
C GLY A 140 -0.78 -2.15 7.65
N TRP A 141 -1.24 -1.36 6.69
CA TRP A 141 -0.39 -0.52 5.84
C TRP A 141 0.22 0.60 6.67
N ARG A 142 1.52 0.85 6.45
CA ARG A 142 2.24 1.97 7.02
C ARG A 142 3.30 2.46 6.05
N ILE A 143 3.15 3.69 5.57
CA ILE A 143 4.14 4.31 4.68
C ILE A 143 5.46 4.50 5.44
N ASP A 144 6.57 4.12 4.80
CA ASP A 144 7.91 4.45 5.28
C ASP A 144 8.21 5.88 4.86
N GLN A 145 7.92 6.85 5.72
CA GLN A 145 8.04 8.27 5.35
C GLN A 145 9.48 8.68 4.99
N GLU A 146 10.50 8.00 5.51
CA GLU A 146 11.91 8.32 5.21
C GLU A 146 12.31 7.75 3.85
N GLN A 147 12.01 6.46 3.61
CA GLN A 147 12.30 5.85 2.31
C GLN A 147 11.43 6.44 1.20
N GLU A 148 10.16 6.76 1.49
CA GLU A 148 9.26 7.39 0.53
C GLU A 148 9.71 8.79 0.15
N MET A 149 10.33 9.53 1.07
CA MET A 149 10.92 10.83 0.76
C MET A 149 12.07 10.71 -0.24
N THR A 150 12.92 9.70 -0.06
CA THR A 150 14.01 9.41 -1.01
C THR A 150 13.44 9.02 -2.37
N HIS A 151 12.46 8.10 -2.38
CA HIS A 151 11.80 7.63 -3.60
C HIS A 151 11.09 8.76 -4.37
N LEU A 152 10.32 9.62 -3.69
CA LEU A 152 9.63 10.74 -4.33
C LEU A 152 10.63 11.73 -4.96
N LEU A 153 11.74 12.03 -4.29
CA LEU A 153 12.79 12.90 -4.87
C LEU A 153 13.43 12.27 -6.11
N GLU A 154 13.62 10.95 -6.14
CA GLU A 154 14.10 10.22 -7.32
C GLU A 154 13.09 10.29 -8.47
N LEU A 155 11.79 10.11 -8.20
CA LEU A 155 10.73 10.26 -9.21
C LEU A 155 10.68 11.68 -9.77
N LEU A 156 10.82 12.70 -8.92
CA LEU A 156 10.84 14.09 -9.35
C LEU A 156 12.09 14.40 -10.19
N ALA A 157 13.25 13.84 -9.85
CA ALA A 157 14.48 14.05 -10.63
C ALA A 157 14.37 13.57 -12.09
N ALA A 158 13.49 12.60 -12.37
CA ALA A 158 13.22 12.12 -13.72
C ALA A 158 12.45 13.15 -14.58
N LYS A 159 11.71 14.08 -13.96
CA LYS A 159 10.85 15.08 -14.63
C LYS A 159 9.82 14.46 -15.58
N GLU A 160 9.40 13.24 -15.29
CA GLU A 160 8.41 12.49 -16.07
C GLU A 160 7.20 12.15 -15.21
N SER A 161 6.01 12.18 -15.82
CA SER A 161 4.79 11.75 -15.13
C SER A 161 4.79 10.24 -14.95
N THR A 162 4.42 9.77 -13.77
CA THR A 162 4.44 8.34 -13.43
C THR A 162 3.31 7.95 -12.49
N THR A 163 3.12 6.64 -12.32
CA THR A 163 2.20 6.05 -11.36
C THR A 163 2.97 5.06 -10.49
N CYS A 164 2.81 5.18 -9.17
CA CYS A 164 3.51 4.33 -8.20
C CYS A 164 2.62 3.97 -7.01
N GLU A 165 3.07 2.99 -6.23
CA GLU A 165 2.65 2.84 -4.84
C GLU A 165 3.68 3.53 -3.93
N PRO A 166 3.30 3.99 -2.73
CA PRO A 166 4.27 4.42 -1.74
C PRO A 166 5.20 3.27 -1.31
N VAL A 167 6.39 3.62 -0.85
CA VAL A 167 7.26 2.72 -0.11
C VAL A 167 6.67 2.48 1.28
N TYR A 168 6.47 1.20 1.62
CA TYR A 168 5.84 0.81 2.88
C TYR A 168 6.86 0.25 3.88
N ALA A 169 6.78 0.70 5.13
CA ALA A 169 7.46 0.09 6.27
C ALA A 169 6.76 -1.20 6.71
N GLN A 170 5.45 -1.28 6.45
CA GLN A 170 4.63 -2.45 6.72
C GLN A 170 3.48 -2.55 5.73
N THR A 171 3.14 -3.77 5.34
CA THR A 171 2.06 -4.07 4.41
C THR A 171 0.94 -4.88 5.07
N ALA A 172 -0.26 -4.83 4.49
CA ALA A 172 -1.37 -5.70 4.87
C ALA A 172 -1.71 -6.68 3.74
N ALA A 173 -2.75 -7.49 3.92
CA ALA A 173 -3.14 -8.51 2.94
C ALA A 173 -3.75 -7.87 1.69
N VAL A 174 -4.55 -6.81 1.86
CA VAL A 174 -5.24 -6.12 0.77
C VAL A 174 -5.40 -4.62 1.03
N HIS A 175 -5.52 -3.82 -0.02
CA HIS A 175 -5.94 -2.42 0.06
C HIS A 175 -7.47 -2.32 0.13
N ALA A 176 -8.04 -2.69 1.28
CA ALA A 176 -9.48 -2.62 1.53
C ALA A 176 -9.77 -2.12 2.96
N LYS A 177 -11.04 -1.85 3.24
CA LYS A 177 -11.49 -1.49 4.59
C LYS A 177 -11.18 -2.60 5.60
N GLU A 178 -11.39 -3.86 5.21
CA GLU A 178 -10.87 -5.04 5.91
C GLU A 178 -9.50 -5.43 5.30
N ASP A 179 -8.47 -4.64 5.59
CA ASP A 179 -7.09 -4.88 5.09
C ASP A 179 -6.47 -6.23 5.47
N TRP A 180 -7.06 -6.96 6.43
CA TRP A 180 -6.71 -8.35 6.77
C TRP A 180 -7.23 -9.36 5.74
N GLY A 181 -8.08 -8.95 4.81
CA GLY A 181 -8.57 -9.77 3.72
C GLY A 181 -9.41 -10.96 4.20
N THR A 182 -9.36 -12.05 3.44
CA THR A 182 -10.23 -13.22 3.62
C THR A 182 -9.49 -14.47 4.13
N THR A 183 -8.18 -14.34 4.39
CA THR A 183 -7.34 -15.40 4.95
C THR A 183 -6.68 -14.87 6.22
N TYR A 184 -7.18 -15.29 7.37
CA TYR A 184 -6.74 -14.81 8.68
C TYR A 184 -7.02 -15.84 9.77
N ILE A 185 -6.34 -15.68 10.91
CA ILE A 185 -6.64 -16.39 12.15
C ILE A 185 -7.49 -15.46 13.03
N GLU A 186 -8.58 -15.97 13.56
CA GLU A 186 -9.42 -15.32 14.55
C GLU A 186 -9.32 -16.07 15.88
N ALA A 187 -9.04 -15.38 16.98
CA ALA A 187 -8.89 -15.98 18.30
C ALA A 187 -9.71 -15.22 19.35
N SER A 188 -10.78 -15.86 19.83
CA SER A 188 -11.57 -15.37 20.94
C SER A 188 -10.97 -15.84 22.27
N LEU A 189 -10.45 -14.92 23.07
CA LEU A 189 -9.95 -15.18 24.41
C LEU A 189 -11.10 -15.48 25.40
N SER A 190 -12.27 -14.89 25.20
CA SER A 190 -13.44 -15.15 26.07
C SER A 190 -14.01 -16.55 25.83
N ALA A 191 -14.11 -16.99 24.58
CA ALA A 191 -14.58 -18.34 24.22
C ALA A 191 -13.48 -19.41 24.28
N GLN A 192 -12.20 -19.01 24.30
CA GLN A 192 -11.04 -19.89 24.16
C GLN A 192 -11.14 -20.77 22.89
N GLN A 193 -11.62 -20.15 21.80
CA GLN A 193 -11.83 -20.78 20.50
C GLN A 193 -11.20 -19.94 19.40
N LEU A 194 -10.61 -20.64 18.44
CA LEU A 194 -9.88 -20.11 17.31
C LEU A 194 -10.46 -20.65 16.01
N TRP A 195 -10.51 -19.78 15.00
CA TRP A 195 -10.89 -20.09 13.64
C TRP A 195 -9.75 -19.74 12.70
N LEU A 196 -9.53 -20.57 11.69
CA LEU A 196 -8.69 -20.25 10.56
C LEU A 196 -9.57 -20.09 9.33
N TYR A 197 -9.60 -18.87 8.82
CA TYR A 197 -10.21 -18.55 7.54
C TYR A 197 -9.16 -18.61 6.43
N LYS A 198 -9.54 -19.20 5.31
CA LYS A 198 -8.76 -19.20 4.08
C LYS A 198 -9.68 -18.98 2.90
N ASP A 199 -9.39 -17.96 2.11
CA ASP A 199 -10.17 -17.54 0.94
C ASP A 199 -11.68 -17.38 1.28
N GLY A 200 -11.94 -16.80 2.46
CA GLY A 200 -13.29 -16.51 2.95
C GLY A 200 -14.03 -17.68 3.56
N LYS A 201 -13.40 -18.86 3.68
CA LYS A 201 -13.99 -20.06 4.27
C LYS A 201 -13.30 -20.42 5.57
N CYS A 202 -14.08 -20.73 6.61
CA CYS A 202 -13.55 -21.35 7.81
C CYS A 202 -13.10 -22.78 7.47
N ILE A 203 -11.79 -23.04 7.53
CA ILE A 203 -11.20 -24.35 7.21
C ILE A 203 -10.75 -25.12 8.45
N LEU A 204 -10.70 -24.46 9.62
CA LEU A 204 -10.38 -25.10 10.88
C LEU A 204 -10.98 -24.31 12.04
N GLU A 205 -11.56 -25.05 12.99
CA GLU A 205 -11.95 -24.57 14.30
C GLU A 205 -11.17 -25.33 15.37
N SER A 206 -10.72 -24.63 16.40
CA SER A 206 -9.95 -25.23 17.48
C SER A 206 -10.22 -24.55 18.80
N TYR A 207 -10.42 -25.34 19.85
CA TYR A 207 -10.16 -24.83 21.19
C TYR A 207 -8.66 -24.61 21.40
N PHE A 208 -8.32 -23.66 22.26
CA PHE A 208 -6.94 -23.39 22.67
C PHE A 208 -6.87 -23.07 24.17
N VAL A 209 -5.66 -22.87 24.70
CA VAL A 209 -5.47 -22.30 26.03
C VAL A 209 -4.58 -21.07 25.91
N SER A 210 -5.15 -19.89 26.21
CA SER A 210 -4.46 -18.61 26.20
C SER A 210 -3.50 -18.44 27.39
N GLY A 211 -2.83 -17.30 27.42
CA GLY A 211 -2.07 -16.86 28.57
C GLY A 211 -2.92 -16.63 29.82
N ASN A 212 -2.31 -16.81 31.00
CA ASN A 212 -3.00 -16.65 32.28
C ASN A 212 -3.02 -15.18 32.75
N PRO A 213 -4.19 -14.49 32.71
CA PRO A 213 -4.25 -13.09 33.13
C PRO A 213 -4.02 -12.92 34.63
N THR A 214 -4.37 -13.92 35.46
CA THR A 214 -4.19 -13.83 36.93
C THR A 214 -2.73 -13.86 37.36
N GLN A 215 -1.85 -14.34 36.48
CA GLN A 215 -0.40 -14.39 36.70
C GLN A 215 0.36 -13.29 35.93
N GLY A 216 -0.35 -12.31 35.36
CA GLY A 216 0.26 -11.25 34.56
C GLY A 216 0.68 -11.68 33.15
N TYR A 217 0.23 -12.86 32.71
CA TYR A 217 0.56 -13.43 31.40
C TYR A 217 -0.63 -13.40 30.44
N ALA A 218 -1.46 -12.36 30.50
CA ALA A 218 -2.58 -12.23 29.57
C ALA A 218 -2.10 -12.22 28.12
N THR A 219 -2.75 -12.98 27.24
CA THR A 219 -2.50 -12.86 25.80
C THR A 219 -2.91 -11.45 25.36
N PRO A 220 -2.00 -10.70 24.70
CA PRO A 220 -2.31 -9.36 24.23
C PRO A 220 -3.36 -9.43 23.10
N LYS A 221 -4.41 -8.62 23.25
CA LYS A 221 -5.44 -8.42 22.23
C LYS A 221 -4.93 -7.48 21.14
N GLY A 222 -5.45 -7.63 19.94
CA GLY A 222 -5.13 -6.78 18.81
C GLY A 222 -5.15 -7.51 17.47
N ILE A 223 -4.87 -6.77 16.41
CA ILE A 223 -4.61 -7.34 15.07
C ILE A 223 -3.12 -7.31 14.83
N TYR A 224 -2.56 -8.48 14.53
CA TYR A 224 -1.13 -8.69 14.34
C TYR A 224 -0.86 -9.43 13.03
N GLY A 225 0.32 -9.25 12.46
CA GLY A 225 0.81 -10.11 11.39
C GLY A 225 1.67 -11.24 11.96
N LEU A 226 1.56 -12.46 11.45
CA LEU A 226 2.55 -13.50 11.76
C LEU A 226 3.95 -12.99 11.41
N THR A 227 4.86 -12.93 12.38
CA THR A 227 6.22 -12.43 12.16
C THR A 227 7.02 -13.38 11.26
N TYR A 228 6.84 -14.69 11.49
CA TYR A 228 7.38 -15.78 10.69
C TYR A 228 6.68 -17.10 11.10
N LYS A 229 7.09 -18.22 10.50
CA LYS A 229 6.76 -19.56 10.99
C LYS A 229 8.00 -20.45 10.95
N THR A 230 8.20 -21.29 11.96
CA THR A 230 9.31 -22.26 12.00
C THR A 230 8.91 -23.58 12.65
N ARG A 231 9.69 -24.64 12.40
CA ARG A 231 9.49 -25.95 13.01
C ARG A 231 10.52 -26.23 14.08
N ASP A 232 10.18 -27.16 14.98
CA ASP A 232 11.10 -27.77 15.95
C ASP A 232 11.84 -26.72 16.80
N ALA A 233 11.09 -25.76 17.34
CA ALA A 233 11.61 -24.65 18.12
C ALA A 233 11.67 -24.98 19.62
N MET A 234 12.65 -24.38 20.30
CA MET A 234 12.68 -24.30 21.76
C MET A 234 12.16 -22.92 22.18
N LEU A 235 11.06 -22.89 22.93
CA LEU A 235 10.53 -21.66 23.52
C LEU A 235 11.02 -21.55 24.96
N SER A 236 11.82 -20.54 25.24
CA SER A 236 12.46 -20.31 26.54
C SER A 236 11.93 -19.04 27.19
N GLY A 237 11.65 -19.11 28.49
CA GLY A 237 11.32 -17.97 29.33
C GLY A 237 11.88 -18.13 30.74
N GLN A 238 11.49 -17.25 31.67
CA GLN A 238 12.01 -17.32 33.03
C GLN A 238 11.53 -18.61 33.72
N GLY A 239 12.43 -19.60 33.82
CA GLY A 239 12.18 -20.87 34.50
C GLY A 239 11.45 -21.94 33.67
N TYR A 240 11.34 -21.78 32.34
CA TYR A 240 10.76 -22.84 31.49
C TYR A 240 11.41 -22.91 30.12
N ASP A 241 11.45 -24.13 29.59
CA ASP A 241 11.78 -24.48 28.21
C ASP A 241 10.70 -25.40 27.66
N SER A 242 10.12 -25.05 26.51
CA SER A 242 9.09 -25.85 25.84
C SER A 242 9.52 -26.17 24.42
N LYS A 243 9.76 -27.46 24.15
CA LYS A 243 9.97 -27.95 22.78
C LYS A 243 8.62 -28.00 22.06
N VAL A 244 8.52 -27.28 20.95
CA VAL A 244 7.32 -27.22 20.12
C VAL A 244 7.67 -27.58 18.69
N LYS A 245 6.77 -28.30 18.01
CA LYS A 245 6.99 -28.70 16.62
C LYS A 245 6.65 -27.59 15.64
N TYR A 246 5.72 -26.71 15.98
CA TYR A 246 5.28 -25.61 15.13
C TYR A 246 5.25 -24.32 15.94
N TRP A 247 5.98 -23.31 15.49
CA TRP A 247 6.02 -21.99 16.11
C TRP A 247 5.64 -20.91 15.10
N MET A 248 4.64 -20.11 15.46
CA MET A 248 4.06 -19.03 14.63
C MET A 248 3.88 -17.77 15.50
N PRO A 249 4.95 -16.98 15.74
CA PRO A 249 4.86 -15.74 16.51
C PRO A 249 4.05 -14.67 15.77
N PHE A 250 3.30 -13.89 16.53
CA PHE A 250 2.57 -12.73 16.01
C PHE A 250 2.82 -11.45 16.82
N ASN A 251 3.28 -11.54 18.07
CA ASN A 251 3.56 -10.36 18.88
C ASN A 251 4.71 -10.62 19.86
N ARG A 252 5.91 -10.13 19.54
CA ARG A 252 7.13 -10.32 20.36
C ARG A 252 7.33 -11.81 20.68
N ASN A 253 7.30 -12.19 21.96
CA ASN A 253 7.45 -13.57 22.44
C ASN A 253 6.11 -14.32 22.55
N VAL A 254 5.03 -13.79 21.95
CA VAL A 254 3.71 -14.42 21.91
C VAL A 254 3.42 -14.94 20.50
N GLY A 255 2.93 -16.17 20.44
CA GLY A 255 2.59 -16.84 19.18
C GLY A 255 1.66 -18.02 19.37
N LEU A 256 1.38 -18.69 18.26
CA LEU A 256 0.67 -19.96 18.22
C LEU A 256 1.68 -21.11 18.20
N HIS A 257 1.43 -22.15 18.99
CA HIS A 257 2.22 -23.39 18.93
C HIS A 257 1.43 -24.60 19.43
N ASP A 258 1.92 -25.77 19.07
CA ASP A 258 1.46 -27.02 19.65
C ASP A 258 1.81 -27.10 21.14
N ALA A 259 0.89 -27.66 21.92
CA ALA A 259 1.09 -27.93 23.35
C ALA A 259 0.88 -29.42 23.64
N PRO A 260 1.83 -30.31 23.25
CA PRO A 260 1.69 -31.76 23.40
C PRO A 260 1.57 -32.22 24.85
N TRP A 261 1.95 -31.38 25.82
CA TRP A 261 1.78 -31.64 27.25
C TRP A 261 0.33 -31.49 27.74
N ARG A 262 -0.56 -30.87 26.95
CA ARG A 262 -1.96 -30.65 27.33
C ARG A 262 -2.88 -31.74 26.77
N LYS A 263 -3.76 -32.25 27.63
CA LYS A 263 -4.81 -33.21 27.26
C LYS A 263 -6.16 -32.55 26.95
N THR A 264 -6.41 -31.35 27.49
CA THR A 264 -7.66 -30.61 27.33
C THR A 264 -7.38 -29.15 26.98
N PHE A 265 -8.32 -28.55 26.23
CA PHE A 265 -8.24 -27.19 25.72
C PHE A 265 -9.60 -26.50 25.88
N GLY A 266 -9.61 -25.17 25.86
CA GLY A 266 -10.84 -24.38 25.94
C GLY A 266 -11.31 -24.05 27.37
N GLY A 267 -12.55 -23.55 27.45
CA GLY A 267 -13.22 -23.26 28.71
C GLY A 267 -12.49 -22.24 29.56
N GLN A 268 -12.35 -22.52 30.86
CA GLN A 268 -11.74 -21.59 31.82
C GLN A 268 -10.33 -22.02 32.27
N ILE A 269 -9.71 -22.96 31.55
CA ILE A 269 -8.39 -23.53 31.89
C ILE A 269 -7.35 -22.41 32.01
N TYR A 270 -7.39 -21.43 31.11
CA TYR A 270 -6.43 -20.32 31.05
C TYR A 270 -6.34 -19.51 32.36
N LYS A 271 -7.41 -19.47 33.17
CA LYS A 271 -7.42 -18.74 34.44
C LYS A 271 -6.58 -19.41 35.54
N ARG A 272 -6.38 -20.72 35.47
CA ARG A 272 -5.66 -21.51 36.50
C ARG A 272 -4.38 -22.13 35.99
N SER A 273 -4.35 -22.50 34.71
CA SER A 273 -3.25 -23.19 34.05
C SER A 273 -3.12 -22.67 32.61
N GLY A 274 -3.10 -21.35 32.45
CA GLY A 274 -2.81 -20.70 31.16
C GLY A 274 -1.35 -20.80 30.74
N SER A 275 -1.03 -20.27 29.56
CA SER A 275 0.34 -20.11 29.08
C SER A 275 0.99 -18.82 29.64
N HIS A 276 2.21 -18.53 29.18
CA HIS A 276 2.91 -17.25 29.39
C HIS A 276 2.53 -16.17 28.34
N GLY A 277 1.39 -16.31 27.68
CA GLY A 277 0.88 -15.39 26.67
C GLY A 277 0.52 -16.08 25.35
N CYS A 278 1.23 -17.14 24.98
CA CYS A 278 1.00 -17.91 23.75
C CYS A 278 -0.37 -18.58 23.66
N LEU A 279 -0.79 -18.90 22.44
CA LEU A 279 -1.97 -19.70 22.16
C LEU A 279 -1.56 -21.18 22.07
N ASN A 280 -1.79 -21.93 23.16
CA ASN A 280 -1.51 -23.37 23.22
C ASN A 280 -2.57 -24.14 22.43
N LEU A 281 -2.17 -24.83 21.37
CA LEU A 281 -3.07 -25.57 20.49
C LEU A 281 -2.90 -27.09 20.59
N PRO A 282 -3.95 -27.87 20.28
CA PRO A 282 -3.81 -29.28 19.97
C PRO A 282 -2.76 -29.48 18.86
N PRO A 283 -1.82 -30.43 18.99
CA PRO A 283 -0.72 -30.58 18.02
C PRO A 283 -1.16 -30.75 16.56
N ALA A 284 -2.28 -31.46 16.32
CA ALA A 284 -2.84 -31.62 14.98
C ALA A 284 -3.36 -30.29 14.41
N ASN A 285 -3.99 -29.45 15.23
CA ASN A 285 -4.54 -28.17 14.81
C ASN A 285 -3.43 -27.15 14.57
N ALA A 286 -2.39 -27.14 15.42
CA ALA A 286 -1.19 -26.35 15.18
C ALA A 286 -0.52 -26.70 13.85
N ALA A 287 -0.42 -27.99 13.51
CA ALA A 287 0.11 -28.45 12.22
C ALA A 287 -0.74 -27.97 11.03
N ALA A 288 -2.06 -28.06 11.16
CA ALA A 288 -3.00 -27.62 10.12
C ALA A 288 -2.94 -26.10 9.90
N ILE A 289 -2.83 -25.31 10.97
CA ILE A 289 -2.64 -23.86 10.87
C ILE A 289 -1.30 -23.57 10.20
N TYR A 290 -0.20 -24.16 10.68
CA TYR A 290 1.15 -23.95 10.14
C TYR A 290 1.25 -24.19 8.63
N LYS A 291 0.53 -25.20 8.13
CA LYS A 291 0.47 -25.53 6.70
C LYS A 291 -0.21 -24.45 5.85
N ASN A 292 -1.13 -23.69 6.45
CA ASN A 292 -2.06 -22.82 5.72
C ASN A 292 -1.79 -21.32 5.88
N VAL A 293 -0.90 -20.95 6.79
CA VAL A 293 -0.54 -19.55 7.07
C VAL A 293 0.90 -19.27 6.71
N ASP A 294 1.24 -18.04 6.39
CA ASP A 294 2.58 -17.59 6.07
C ASP A 294 2.93 -16.33 6.86
N LYS A 295 4.16 -15.82 6.68
CA LYS A 295 4.52 -14.51 7.23
C LYS A 295 3.47 -13.48 6.80
N ASN A 296 3.13 -12.61 7.74
CA ASN A 296 2.13 -11.55 7.62
C ASN A 296 0.67 -12.03 7.48
N THR A 297 0.36 -13.33 7.62
CA THR A 297 -1.04 -13.74 7.80
C THR A 297 -1.61 -13.04 9.05
N PRO A 298 -2.75 -12.33 8.95
CA PRO A 298 -3.34 -11.64 10.08
C PRO A 298 -3.78 -12.60 11.18
N VAL A 299 -3.57 -12.19 12.43
CA VAL A 299 -4.03 -12.84 13.65
C VAL A 299 -4.82 -11.81 14.47
N ILE A 300 -6.13 -12.01 14.52
CA ILE A 300 -7.10 -11.13 15.18
C ILE A 300 -7.42 -11.73 16.55
N VAL A 301 -7.02 -11.08 17.63
CA VAL A 301 -7.16 -11.57 19.01
C VAL A 301 -8.05 -10.62 19.83
N TYR A 302 -9.12 -11.14 20.44
CA TYR A 302 -10.09 -10.33 21.21
C TYR A 302 -10.62 -11.00 22.48
#